data_AF-A0A151DV74-F1
#
_entry.id   AF-A0A151DV74-F1
#
_cell.length_a   1.000
_cell.length_b   1.000
_cell.length_c   1.000
_cell.angle_alpha   90.00
_cell.angle_beta   90.00
_cell.angle_gamma   90.00
#
_symmetry.space_group_name_H-M   'P 1'
#
loop_
_entity.id
_entity.type
_entity.pdbx_description
1 polymer ?
#
loop_
_entity_poly.entity_id
_entity_poly.type
_entity_poly.pdbx_seq_one_letter_code
_entity_poly.pdbx_strand_id
1 'polypeptide(L)' 'MMPKVILHNSISIDGSLTSFEPDMELHYRIAGWYKPDVPLIGSNTITAGIELYEGDIPKEEISDFKKPKPTTQKS' A
#
# COMPACT_ATOMS: atom_id res chain seq x y z
N MET A 1 22.72 4.34 9.64
CA MET A 1 22.24 2.94 9.68
C MET A 1 21.21 2.79 8.57
N MET A 2 21.20 1.66 7.84
CA MET A 2 20.17 1.38 6.83
C MET A 2 18.94 0.73 7.47
N PRO A 3 17.72 1.01 6.97
CA PRO A 3 16.52 0.34 7.46
C PRO A 3 16.52 -1.15 7.10
N LYS A 4 15.90 -1.97 7.95
CA LYS A 4 15.62 -3.38 7.63
C LYS A 4 14.46 -3.42 6.64
N VAL A 5 14.66 -4.09 5.50
CA VAL A 5 13.63 -4.23 4.47
C VAL A 5 13.06 -5.64 4.53
N ILE A 6 11.73 -5.74 4.57
CA ILE A 6 10.98 -6.99 4.49
C ILE A 6 10.16 -6.93 3.20
N LEU A 7 10.37 -7.90 2.30
CA LEU A 7 9.58 -8.04 1.07
C LEU A 7 8.49 -9.10 1.31
N HIS A 8 7.23 -8.70 1.14
CA HIS A 8 6.08 -9.59 1.26
C HIS A 8 5.20 -9.45 0.02
N ASN A 9 4.89 -10.57 -0.65
CA ASN A 9 4.03 -10.64 -1.81
C ASN A 9 3.17 -11.90 -1.74
N SER A 10 2.00 -11.87 -2.37
CA SER A 10 1.24 -13.07 -2.74
C SER A 10 1.52 -13.36 -4.21
N ILE A 11 1.82 -14.62 -4.54
CA ILE A 11 2.08 -15.06 -5.92
C ILE A 11 1.24 -16.30 -6.24
N SER A 12 0.89 -16.47 -7.51
CA SER A 12 0.30 -17.70 -8.01
C SER A 12 1.33 -18.85 -8.02
N ILE A 13 0.86 -20.07 -8.27
CA ILE A 13 1.71 -21.27 -8.28
C ILE A 13 2.76 -21.25 -9.40
N ASP A 14 2.48 -20.57 -10.51
CA ASP A 14 3.41 -20.33 -11.62
C ASP A 14 4.28 -19.08 -11.42
N GLY A 15 4.15 -18.40 -10.28
CA GLY A 15 4.99 -17.26 -9.89
C GLY A 15 4.52 -15.90 -10.41
N SER A 16 3.30 -15.80 -10.95
CA SER A 16 2.71 -14.52 -11.34
C SER A 16 2.31 -13.68 -10.12
N LEU A 17 2.45 -12.36 -10.25
CA LEU A 17 1.96 -11.36 -9.29
C LEU A 17 0.57 -10.81 -9.67
N THR A 18 0.11 -11.11 -10.90
CA THR A 18 -1.13 -10.60 -11.48
C THR A 18 -1.95 -11.74 -12.05
N SER A 19 -3.17 -11.44 -12.52
CA SER A 19 -4.06 -12.41 -13.16
C SER A 19 -4.58 -13.53 -12.22
N PHE A 20 -4.57 -13.28 -10.91
CA PHE A 20 -5.23 -14.10 -9.92
C PHE A 20 -5.75 -13.20 -8.78
N GLU A 21 -6.74 -13.68 -8.04
CA GLU A 21 -7.29 -12.99 -6.88
C GLU A 21 -6.64 -13.55 -5.61
N PRO A 22 -5.74 -12.79 -4.95
CA PRO A 22 -5.21 -13.18 -3.65
C PRO A 22 -6.27 -12.99 -2.55
N ASP A 23 -6.17 -13.77 -1.47
CA ASP A 23 -6.86 -13.48 -0.22
C ASP A 23 -6.23 -12.22 0.42
N MET A 24 -6.86 -11.07 0.22
CA MET A 24 -6.38 -9.77 0.69
C MET A 24 -6.39 -9.65 2.21
N GLU A 25 -7.35 -10.29 2.89
CA GLU A 25 -7.42 -10.29 4.36
C GLU A 25 -6.21 -11.03 4.94
N LEU A 26 -5.92 -12.23 4.41
CA LEU A 26 -4.76 -13.01 4.82
C LEU A 26 -3.45 -12.29 4.47
N HIS A 27 -3.35 -11.70 3.27
CA HIS A 27 -2.19 -10.94 2.82
C HIS A 27 -1.85 -9.82 3.82
N TYR A 28 -2.81 -8.94 4.12
CA TYR A 28 -2.57 -7.83 5.04
C TYR A 28 -2.42 -8.27 6.51
N ARG A 29 -3.06 -9.37 6.93
CA ARG A 29 -2.84 -9.95 8.26
C ARG A 29 -1.39 -10.39 8.45
N ILE A 30 -0.80 -11.06 7.46
CA ILE A 30 0.61 -11.48 7.49
C ILE A 30 1.53 -10.27 7.38
N ALA A 31 1.25 -9.32 6.48
CA ALA A 31 2.03 -8.10 6.34
C ALA A 31 2.10 -7.31 7.65
N GLY A 32 0.98 -7.17 8.37
CA GLY A 32 0.92 -6.51 9.67
C GLY A 32 1.65 -7.26 10.79
N TRP A 33 1.77 -8.59 10.69
CA TRP A 33 2.49 -9.42 11.66
C TRP A 33 3.99 -9.09 11.74
N TYR A 34 4.58 -8.57 10.65
CA TYR A 34 5.97 -8.12 10.64
C TYR A 34 6.22 -6.84 11.45
N LYS A 35 5.16 -6.12 11.86
CA LYS A 35 5.21 -4.84 12.59
C LYS A 35 6.15 -3.81 11.92
N PRO A 36 5.98 -3.52 10.62
CA PRO A 36 6.81 -2.53 9.95
C PRO A 36 6.52 -1.13 10.49
N ASP A 37 7.55 -0.28 10.59
CA ASP A 37 7.37 1.14 10.90
C ASP A 37 6.62 1.87 9.76
N VAL A 38 6.86 1.45 8.50
CA VAL A 38 6.27 2.03 7.29
C VAL A 38 6.04 0.94 6.24
N PRO A 39 4.83 0.83 5.66
CA PRO A 39 4.60 0.04 4.45
C PRO A 39 5.05 0.82 3.20
N LEU A 40 5.65 0.11 2.23
CA LEU A 40 6.01 0.67 0.93
C LEU A 40 5.26 -0.09 -0.17
N ILE A 41 4.46 0.62 -0.95
CA ILE A 41 3.63 0.06 -2.03
C ILE A 41 3.82 0.93 -3.27
N GLY A 42 3.93 0.31 -4.44
CA GLY A 42 4.03 1.03 -5.72
C GLY A 42 2.72 1.76 -6.06
N SER A 43 2.83 2.95 -6.65
CA SER A 43 1.67 3.77 -7.04
C SER A 43 0.70 3.00 -7.94
N ASN A 44 1.21 2.31 -8.95
CA ASN A 44 0.37 1.54 -9.88
C ASN A 44 -0.43 0.44 -9.16
N THR A 45 0.18 -0.19 -8.15
CA THR A 45 -0.47 -1.24 -7.36
C THR A 45 -1.57 -0.68 -6.47
N ILE A 46 -1.32 0.45 -5.79
CA ILE A 46 -2.34 1.03 -4.91
C ILE A 46 -3.52 1.59 -5.72
N THR A 47 -3.25 2.24 -6.85
CA THR A 47 -4.30 2.74 -7.76
C THR A 47 -5.16 1.60 -8.29
N ALA A 48 -4.54 0.54 -8.82
CA ALA A 48 -5.29 -0.62 -9.32
C ALA A 48 -6.11 -1.30 -8.21
N GLY A 49 -5.57 -1.37 -6.98
CA GLY A 49 -6.30 -1.90 -5.84
C GLY A 49 -7.55 -1.08 -5.49
N ILE A 50 -7.43 0.25 -5.44
CA ILE A 50 -8.55 1.14 -5.14
C ILE A 50 -9.64 1.03 -6.21
N GLU A 51 -9.25 1.03 -7.49
CA GLU A 51 -10.18 0.87 -8.62
C GLU A 51 -10.95 -0.46 -8.56
N LEU A 52 -10.31 -1.54 -8.11
CA LEU A 52 -10.91 -2.87 -8.02
C LEU A 52 -11.80 -3.05 -6.79
N TYR A 53 -11.46 -2.46 -5.64
CA TYR A 53 -12.05 -2.84 -4.34
C TYR A 53 -12.71 -1.70 -3.56
N GLU A 54 -12.35 -0.43 -3.79
CA GLU A 54 -12.80 0.71 -2.97
C GLU A 54 -13.66 1.73 -3.74
N GLY A 55 -13.69 1.66 -5.09
CA GLY A 55 -14.55 2.48 -5.95
C GLY A 55 -13.82 3.66 -6.58
N ASP A 56 -14.56 4.74 -6.88
CA ASP A 56 -14.01 5.90 -7.58
C ASP A 56 -12.99 6.67 -6.74
N ILE A 57 -11.78 6.88 -7.30
CA ILE A 57 -10.78 7.77 -6.74
C ILE A 57 -11.25 9.23 -6.95
N PRO A 58 -11.37 10.05 -5.88
CA PRO A 58 -11.67 11.46 -6.04
C PRO A 58 -10.68 12.13 -7.00
N LYS A 59 -11.18 13.05 -7.84
CA LYS A 59 -10.28 13.82 -8.71
C LYS A 59 -9.33 14.65 -7.85
N GLU A 60 -8.05 14.63 -8.22
CA GLU A 60 -7.04 15.47 -7.58
C GLU A 60 -7.38 16.95 -7.77
N GLU A 61 -7.20 17.72 -6.70
CA GLU A 61 -7.37 19.17 -6.68
C GLU A 61 -6.00 19.86 -6.62
N ILE A 62 -5.93 21.12 -7.05
CA ILE A 62 -4.66 21.90 -7.03
C ILE A 62 -4.06 21.99 -5.61
N SER A 63 -4.89 21.88 -4.58
CA SER A 63 -4.46 21.84 -3.18
C SER A 63 -3.65 20.60 -2.81
N ASP A 64 -3.86 19.46 -3.47
CA ASP A 64 -3.24 18.18 -3.10
C ASP A 64 -1.75 18.16 -3.40
N PHE A 65 -1.33 18.95 -4.39
CA PHE A 65 0.07 19.19 -4.75
C PHE A 65 0.80 20.12 -3.77
N LYS A 66 0.10 20.68 -2.77
CA LYS A 66 0.72 21.49 -1.73
C LYS A 66 1.04 20.62 -0.53
N LYS A 67 2.33 20.50 -0.21
CA LYS A 67 2.80 19.77 0.98
C LYS A 67 2.02 20.22 2.23
N PRO A 68 1.44 19.29 3.01
CA PRO A 68 0.74 19.65 4.23
C PRO A 68 1.69 20.34 5.22
N LYS A 69 1.18 21.35 5.93
CA LYS A 69 1.94 21.97 7.02
C LYS A 69 2.22 20.91 8.09
N PRO A 70 3.43 20.84 8.65
CA PRO A 70 3.72 19.92 9.74
C PRO A 70 2.70 20.13 10.86
N THR A 71 1.96 19.09 11.22
CA THR A 71 1.10 19.15 12.40
C THR A 71 2.02 19.10 13.61
N THR A 72 2.26 20.24 14.25
CA THR A 72 2.89 20.29 15.57
C THR A 72 1.89 19.75 16.61
N GLN A 73 1.67 18.44 16.62
CA GLN A 73 1.18 17.78 17.83
C GLN A 73 2.38 17.66 18.76
N LYS A 74 2.52 18.65 19.66
CA LYS A 74 3.40 18.52 20.83
C LYS A 74 2.82 17.41 21.71
N SER A 75 3.51 16.28 21.76
CA SER A 75 3.41 15.28 22.83
C SER A 75 4.08 15.80 24.10
#